data_AF-Q469P6-F1
#
_entry.id   AF-Q469P6-F1
#
_cell.length_a   1.000
_cell.length_b   1.000
_cell.length_c   1.000
_cell.angle_alpha   90.00
_cell.angle_beta   90.00
_cell.angle_gamma   90.00
#
_symmetry.space_group_name_H-M   'P 1'
#
loop_
_entity.id
_entity.type
_entity.pdbx_description
1 polymer ?
#
loop_
_entity_poly.entity_id
_entity_poly.type
_entity_poly.pdbx_seq_one_letter_code
_entity_poly.pdbx_strand_id
1 'polypeptide(L)'
;MKNQSKNSKKYALFFFIGIFTFYLSGYIFRGIHPPKSIYLMFLVYWTLFVTGILVFRDYSPGFILKGFAISFGALFLISAGFFALGAYNHMNSAEYWIETEKLETIPEEFAIVTENEIEKYPALRRALKTTGESFTVDSAEWKQVEEFLRLKGSNVIKVDNDYYQVRLSMSVA
;
A
#
# COMPACT_ATOMS: atom_id res chain seq x y z
N MET A 1 5.13 -46.02 -17.37
CA MET A 1 4.91 -45.07 -16.25
C MET A 1 6.18 -44.51 -15.58
N LYS A 2 7.37 -45.14 -15.64
CA LYS A 2 8.61 -44.61 -15.01
C LYS A 2 9.14 -43.28 -15.57
N ASN A 3 8.83 -42.92 -16.83
CA ASN A 3 9.46 -41.78 -17.52
C ASN A 3 8.77 -40.41 -17.27
N GLN A 4 7.47 -40.40 -16.96
CA GLN A 4 6.73 -39.14 -16.69
C GLN A 4 7.13 -38.50 -15.35
N SER A 5 7.37 -39.32 -14.31
CA SER A 5 7.79 -38.88 -12.98
C SER A 5 9.15 -38.15 -13.01
N LYS A 6 10.09 -38.63 -13.83
CA LYS A 6 11.43 -38.03 -13.95
C LYS A 6 11.39 -36.66 -14.62
N ASN A 7 10.50 -36.47 -15.60
CA ASN A 7 10.32 -35.18 -16.27
C ASN A 7 9.54 -34.19 -15.40
N SER A 8 8.49 -34.64 -14.69
CA SER A 8 7.74 -33.82 -13.71
C SER A 8 8.65 -33.19 -12.65
N LYS A 9 9.57 -33.96 -12.06
CA LYS A 9 10.53 -33.43 -11.07
C LYS A 9 11.48 -32.37 -11.64
N LYS A 10 11.83 -32.47 -12.93
CA LYS A 10 12.68 -31.49 -13.62
C LYS A 10 11.94 -30.19 -13.92
N TYR A 11 10.67 -30.28 -14.33
CA TYR A 11 9.81 -29.09 -14.50
C TYR A 11 9.62 -28.36 -13.16
N ALA A 12 9.39 -29.10 -12.07
CA ALA A 12 9.28 -28.52 -10.74
C ALA A 12 10.57 -27.79 -10.34
N LEU A 13 11.74 -28.38 -10.56
CA LEU A 13 13.02 -27.74 -10.22
C LEU A 13 13.25 -26.43 -11.00
N PHE A 14 12.99 -26.42 -12.31
CA PHE A 14 13.14 -25.22 -13.14
C PHE A 14 12.17 -24.10 -12.72
N PHE A 15 10.92 -24.49 -12.44
CA PHE A 15 9.88 -23.61 -11.94
C PHE A 15 10.27 -22.97 -10.60
N PHE A 16 10.75 -23.78 -9.64
CA PHE A 16 11.18 -23.28 -8.34
C PHE A 16 12.40 -22.38 -8.43
N ILE A 17 13.40 -22.69 -9.27
CA ILE A 17 14.55 -21.82 -9.47
C ILE A 17 14.09 -20.46 -10.01
N GLY A 18 13.28 -20.43 -11.06
CA GLY A 18 12.79 -19.17 -11.66
C GLY A 18 12.02 -18.29 -10.67
N ILE A 19 11.09 -18.89 -9.91
CA ILE A 19 10.31 -18.18 -8.89
C ILE A 19 11.19 -17.68 -7.76
N PHE A 20 12.08 -18.53 -7.24
CA PHE A 20 12.92 -18.17 -6.10
C PHE A 20 13.88 -17.03 -6.45
N THR A 21 14.47 -17.03 -7.64
CA THR A 21 15.38 -15.96 -8.09
C THR A 21 14.67 -14.65 -8.38
N PHE A 22 13.42 -14.69 -8.90
CA PHE A 22 12.62 -13.49 -9.12
C PHE A 22 12.30 -12.79 -7.79
N TYR A 23 11.86 -13.56 -6.79
CA TYR A 23 11.54 -13.02 -5.47
C TYR A 23 12.76 -12.63 -4.65
N LEU A 24 13.84 -13.39 -4.75
CA LEU A 24 15.11 -13.01 -4.11
C LEU A 24 15.62 -11.68 -4.68
N SER A 25 15.43 -11.44 -5.98
CA SER A 25 15.73 -10.13 -6.57
C SER A 25 14.85 -9.03 -5.95
N GLY A 26 13.53 -9.18 -5.91
CA GLY A 26 12.64 -8.20 -5.29
C GLY A 26 12.92 -7.94 -3.79
N TYR A 27 13.30 -8.98 -3.05
CA TYR A 27 13.60 -8.90 -1.61
C TYR A 27 14.93 -8.20 -1.32
N ILE A 28 15.99 -8.50 -2.08
CA ILE A 28 17.28 -7.81 -1.98
C ILE A 28 17.14 -6.33 -2.37
N PHE A 29 16.18 -5.98 -3.23
CA PHE A 29 16.01 -4.63 -3.77
C PHE A 29 15.00 -3.73 -3.04
N ARG A 30 14.71 -3.99 -1.76
CA ARG A 30 13.89 -3.12 -0.87
C ARG A 30 14.37 -1.65 -0.73
N GLY A 31 15.39 -1.20 -1.47
CA GLY A 31 15.89 0.17 -1.49
C GLY A 31 16.21 0.76 -2.88
N ILE A 32 15.84 0.10 -3.99
CA ILE A 32 16.07 0.63 -5.35
C ILE A 32 14.75 1.16 -5.93
N HIS A 33 14.62 2.47 -5.99
CA HIS A 33 13.46 3.13 -6.58
C HIS A 33 13.40 2.94 -8.11
N PRO A 34 12.19 2.96 -8.71
CA PRO A 34 12.03 3.04 -10.16
C PRO A 34 12.83 4.22 -10.75
N PRO A 35 13.39 4.12 -11.97
CA PRO A 35 13.26 3.01 -12.94
C PRO A 35 14.40 1.97 -12.87
N LYS A 36 15.40 2.16 -11.99
CA LYS A 36 16.59 1.28 -11.93
C LYS A 36 16.26 -0.17 -11.58
N SER A 37 15.21 -0.38 -10.80
CA SER A 37 14.70 -1.71 -10.43
C SER A 37 14.22 -2.52 -11.65
N ILE A 38 13.65 -1.87 -12.67
CA ILE A 38 13.11 -2.53 -13.86
C ILE A 38 14.23 -3.11 -14.74
N TYR A 39 15.26 -2.32 -15.04
CA TYR A 39 16.41 -2.77 -15.84
C TYR A 39 17.15 -3.94 -15.19
N LEU A 40 17.27 -3.91 -13.86
CA LEU A 40 17.93 -4.96 -13.10
C LEU A 40 17.07 -6.23 -13.05
N MET A 41 15.74 -6.11 -12.95
CA MET A 41 14.83 -7.24 -13.03
C MET A 41 14.90 -7.92 -14.41
N PHE A 42 14.97 -7.13 -15.49
CA PHE A 42 15.22 -7.65 -16.83
C PHE A 42 16.58 -8.32 -16.96
N LEU A 43 17.64 -7.76 -16.37
CA LEU A 43 18.98 -8.35 -16.39
C LEU A 43 19.02 -9.69 -15.66
N VAL A 44 18.40 -9.79 -14.47
CA VAL A 44 18.28 -11.04 -13.73
C VAL A 44 17.49 -12.07 -14.54
N TYR A 45 16.36 -11.67 -15.12
CA TYR A 45 15.55 -12.54 -15.96
C TYR A 45 16.32 -13.06 -17.18
N TRP A 46 17.03 -12.18 -17.89
CA TRP A 46 17.87 -12.54 -19.04
C TRP A 46 19.01 -13.47 -18.65
N THR A 47 19.69 -13.20 -17.54
CA THR A 47 20.79 -14.05 -17.04
C THR A 47 20.29 -15.46 -16.73
N LEU A 48 19.12 -15.58 -16.10
CA LEU A 48 18.50 -16.86 -15.79
C LEU A 48 17.99 -17.57 -17.04
N PHE A 49 17.45 -16.84 -18.01
CA PHE A 49 17.00 -17.39 -19.27
C PHE A 49 18.18 -17.99 -20.07
N VAL A 50 19.27 -17.23 -20.20
CA VAL A 50 20.51 -17.70 -20.86
C VAL A 50 21.09 -18.90 -20.11
N THR A 51 21.17 -18.83 -18.77
CA THR A 51 21.64 -19.95 -17.94
C THR A 51 20.75 -21.19 -18.13
N GLY A 52 19.43 -21.01 -18.20
CA GLY A 52 18.48 -22.06 -18.50
C GLY A 52 18.72 -22.69 -19.88
N ILE A 53 18.90 -21.89 -20.93
CA ILE A 53 19.22 -22.41 -22.26
C ILE A 53 20.51 -23.23 -22.24
N LEU A 54 21.56 -22.74 -21.56
CA LEU A 54 22.85 -23.42 -21.48
C LEU A 54 22.76 -24.76 -20.71
N VAL A 55 22.06 -24.78 -19.57
CA VAL A 55 21.88 -25.99 -18.74
C VAL A 55 20.96 -27.02 -19.42
N PHE A 56 19.98 -26.55 -20.19
CA PHE A 56 19.01 -27.42 -20.88
C PHE A 56 19.30 -27.58 -22.37
N ARG A 57 20.52 -27.28 -22.83
CA ARG A 57 20.93 -27.36 -24.24
C ARG A 57 20.71 -28.73 -24.88
N ASP A 58 20.76 -29.80 -24.09
CA ASP A 58 20.58 -31.18 -24.54
C ASP A 58 19.10 -31.60 -24.66
N TYR A 59 18.16 -30.70 -24.34
CA TYR A 59 16.72 -30.94 -24.45
C TYR A 59 16.16 -30.35 -25.74
N SER A 60 15.05 -30.90 -26.22
CA SER A 60 14.43 -30.41 -27.45
C SER A 60 13.96 -28.95 -27.31
N PRO A 61 14.02 -28.14 -28.37
CA PRO A 61 13.57 -26.74 -28.33
C PRO A 61 12.13 -26.58 -27.81
N GLY A 62 11.24 -27.52 -28.16
CA GLY A 62 9.86 -27.53 -27.67
C GLY A 62 9.74 -27.80 -26.16
N PHE A 63 10.67 -28.53 -25.55
CA PHE A 63 10.74 -28.70 -24.09
C PHE A 63 11.11 -27.39 -23.40
N ILE A 64 12.14 -26.70 -23.91
CA ILE A 64 12.63 -25.42 -23.37
C ILE A 64 11.54 -24.35 -23.46
N LEU A 65 10.86 -24.24 -24.61
CA LEU A 65 9.82 -23.24 -24.84
C LEU A 65 8.62 -23.42 -23.90
N LYS A 66 8.19 -24.66 -23.66
CA LYS A 66 7.09 -24.98 -22.74
C LYS A 66 7.45 -24.67 -21.29
N GLY A 67 8.65 -25.05 -20.86
CA GLY A 67 9.14 -24.74 -19.51
C GLY A 67 9.24 -23.24 -19.26
N PHE A 68 9.72 -22.49 -20.26
CA PHE A 68 9.76 -21.03 -20.22
C PHE A 68 8.36 -20.43 -20.11
N ALA A 69 7.43 -20.85 -20.98
CA ALA A 69 6.05 -20.33 -20.97
C ALA A 69 5.35 -20.55 -19.64
N ILE A 70 5.49 -21.75 -19.04
CA ILE A 70 4.91 -22.06 -17.73
C ILE A 70 5.53 -21.19 -16.63
N SER A 71 6.86 -21.04 -16.64
CA SER A 71 7.58 -20.25 -15.63
C SER A 71 7.23 -18.77 -15.75
N PHE A 72 7.15 -18.25 -16.97
CA PHE A 72 6.75 -16.87 -17.24
C PHE A 72 5.31 -16.60 -16.81
N GLY A 73 4.37 -17.51 -17.14
CA GLY A 73 2.98 -17.39 -16.71
C GLY A 73 2.84 -17.36 -15.19
N ALA A 74 3.58 -18.22 -14.48
CA ALA A 74 3.59 -18.22 -13.03
C ALA A 74 4.19 -16.92 -12.46
N LEU A 75 5.33 -16.46 -12.98
CA LEU A 75 5.93 -15.19 -12.59
C LEU A 75 5.00 -14.01 -12.81
N PHE A 76 4.27 -14.00 -13.93
CA PHE A 76 3.29 -12.98 -14.23
C PHE A 76 2.15 -12.96 -13.21
N LEU A 77 1.58 -14.13 -12.88
CA LEU A 77 0.50 -14.23 -11.91
C LEU A 77 0.94 -13.78 -10.51
N ILE A 78 2.11 -14.23 -10.06
CA ILE A 78 2.58 -13.86 -8.73
C ILE A 78 2.93 -12.35 -8.69
N SER A 79 3.49 -11.80 -9.78
CA SER A 79 3.74 -10.35 -9.90
C SER A 79 2.44 -9.57 -9.83
N ALA A 80 1.42 -9.99 -10.57
CA ALA A 80 0.09 -9.39 -10.52
C ALA A 80 -0.49 -9.42 -9.09
N GLY A 81 -0.30 -10.54 -8.37
CA GLY A 81 -0.68 -10.64 -6.95
C GLY A 81 0.06 -9.65 -6.05
N PHE A 82 1.37 -9.47 -6.24
CA PHE A 82 2.16 -8.48 -5.50
C PHE A 82 1.78 -7.04 -5.84
N PHE A 83 1.51 -6.72 -7.11
CA PHE A 83 1.02 -5.41 -7.52
C PHE A 83 -0.37 -5.14 -6.95
N ALA A 84 -1.28 -6.12 -6.98
CA ALA A 84 -2.61 -5.99 -6.39
C ALA A 84 -2.53 -5.80 -4.88
N LEU A 85 -1.68 -6.57 -4.18
CA LEU A 85 -1.46 -6.42 -2.75
C LEU A 85 -0.80 -5.07 -2.41
N GLY A 86 0.17 -4.63 -3.21
CA GLY A 86 0.82 -3.33 -3.06
C GLY A 86 -0.17 -2.18 -3.25
N ALA A 87 -1.00 -2.24 -4.30
CA ALA A 87 -2.07 -1.27 -4.54
C ALA A 87 -3.10 -1.29 -3.41
N TYR A 88 -3.54 -2.48 -2.96
CA TYR A 88 -4.45 -2.62 -1.83
C TYR A 88 -3.87 -2.03 -0.54
N ASN A 89 -2.61 -2.33 -0.22
CA ASN A 89 -1.95 -1.79 0.95
C ASN A 89 -1.77 -0.28 0.84
N HIS A 90 -1.38 0.24 -0.32
CA HIS A 90 -1.25 1.69 -0.54
C HIS A 90 -2.62 2.39 -0.40
N MET A 91 -3.68 1.84 -0.99
CA MET A 91 -5.05 2.34 -0.83
C MET A 91 -5.53 2.32 0.63
N ASN A 92 -5.05 1.37 1.44
CA ASN A 92 -5.41 1.25 2.86
C ASN A 92 -4.34 1.79 3.82
N SER A 93 -3.26 2.39 3.31
CA SER A 93 -2.19 3.01 4.11
C SER A 93 -2.44 4.50 4.36
N ALA A 94 -3.63 4.98 4.03
CA ALA A 94 -4.02 6.34 4.32
C ALA A 94 -3.99 6.55 5.84
N GLU A 95 -3.11 7.43 6.28
CA GLU A 95 -3.11 7.94 7.64
C GLU A 95 -4.05 9.14 7.68
N TYR A 96 -5.02 9.05 8.58
CA TYR A 96 -6.06 10.05 8.77
C TYR A 96 -5.69 10.91 9.97
N TRP A 97 -5.36 12.16 9.72
CA TRP A 97 -4.90 13.09 10.73
C TRP A 97 -6.00 14.07 11.11
N ILE A 98 -6.07 14.35 12.40
CA ILE A 98 -6.89 15.42 12.97
C ILE A 98 -6.00 16.32 13.82
N GLU A 99 -6.23 17.61 13.72
CA GLU A 99 -5.59 18.66 14.49
C GLU A 99 -6.65 19.71 14.83
N THR A 100 -6.53 20.34 16.00
CA THR A 100 -7.30 21.53 16.32
C THR A 100 -6.39 22.64 16.79
N GLU A 101 -6.62 23.85 16.29
CA GLU A 101 -5.91 25.05 16.66
C GLU A 101 -6.88 26.03 17.31
N LYS A 102 -6.55 26.54 18.50
CA LYS A 102 -7.34 27.58 19.17
C LYS A 102 -7.08 28.91 18.48
N LEU A 103 -8.14 29.60 18.08
CA LEU A 103 -8.07 30.91 17.44
C LEU A 103 -8.07 32.01 18.50
N GLU A 104 -7.12 32.95 18.38
CA GLU A 104 -7.02 34.11 19.27
C GLU A 104 -8.02 35.22 18.92
N THR A 105 -8.54 35.21 17.69
CA THR A 105 -9.47 36.21 17.16
C THR A 105 -10.85 35.59 16.89
N ILE A 106 -11.88 36.43 16.87
CA ILE A 106 -13.23 35.98 16.52
C ILE A 106 -13.28 35.78 15.00
N PRO A 107 -13.52 34.55 14.50
CA PRO A 107 -13.64 34.26 13.09
C PRO A 107 -14.97 34.81 12.52
N GLU A 108 -14.97 35.17 11.24
CA GLU A 108 -16.17 35.65 10.54
C GLU A 108 -17.23 34.55 10.37
N GLU A 109 -16.79 33.31 10.08
CA GLU A 109 -17.65 32.15 9.91
C GLU A 109 -17.28 31.06 10.93
N PHE A 110 -18.24 30.64 11.74
CA PHE A 110 -18.08 29.55 12.70
C PHE A 110 -19.39 28.82 12.94
N ALA A 111 -19.29 27.54 13.29
CA ALA A 111 -20.42 26.77 13.75
C ALA A 111 -20.43 26.67 15.27
N ILE A 112 -21.60 26.85 15.90
CA ILE A 112 -21.75 26.65 17.34
C ILE A 112 -21.88 25.15 17.60
N VAL A 113 -21.03 24.64 18.49
CA VAL A 113 -20.98 23.24 18.89
C VAL A 113 -21.04 23.15 20.41
N THR A 114 -21.90 22.29 20.92
CA THR A 114 -22.06 22.04 22.36
C THR A 114 -21.18 20.88 22.83
N GLU A 115 -20.82 20.87 24.12
CA GLU A 115 -20.04 19.76 24.71
C GLU A 115 -20.74 18.40 24.52
N ASN A 116 -22.07 18.35 24.64
CA ASN A 116 -22.87 17.14 24.40
C ASN A 116 -22.78 16.63 22.95
N GLU A 117 -22.55 17.52 21.98
CA GLU A 117 -22.31 17.11 20.60
C GLU A 117 -20.90 16.55 20.45
N ILE A 118 -19.89 17.18 21.08
CA ILE A 118 -18.49 16.75 21.07
C ILE A 118 -18.33 15.36 21.70
N GLU A 119 -19.07 15.05 22.76
CA GLU A 119 -19.01 13.73 23.42
C GLU A 119 -19.32 12.56 22.48
N LYS A 120 -20.08 12.80 21.40
CA LYS A 120 -20.40 11.79 20.38
C LYS A 120 -19.23 11.49 19.44
N TYR A 121 -18.19 12.33 19.44
CA TYR A 121 -17.05 12.25 18.53
C TYR A 121 -15.73 12.18 19.32
N PRO A 122 -15.28 10.98 19.73
CA PRO A 122 -14.08 10.79 20.55
C PRO A 122 -12.82 11.43 19.94
N ALA A 123 -12.65 11.35 18.63
CA ALA A 123 -11.54 11.97 17.90
C ALA A 123 -11.53 13.50 18.03
N LEU A 124 -12.69 14.14 17.82
CA LEU A 124 -12.82 15.60 17.97
C LEU A 124 -12.60 16.04 19.43
N ARG A 125 -13.19 15.31 20.38
CA ARG A 125 -12.99 15.55 21.82
C ARG A 125 -11.52 15.46 22.21
N ARG A 126 -10.80 14.46 21.69
CA ARG A 126 -9.37 14.30 21.95
C ARG A 126 -8.59 15.46 21.35
N ALA A 127 -8.88 15.85 20.11
CA ALA A 127 -8.19 16.95 19.46
C ALA A 127 -8.34 18.27 20.23
N LEU A 128 -9.55 18.63 20.64
CA LEU A 128 -9.80 19.83 21.44
C LEU A 128 -9.01 19.82 22.77
N LYS A 129 -8.81 18.65 23.39
CA LYS A 129 -8.00 18.52 24.62
C LYS A 129 -6.50 18.64 24.36
N THR A 130 -6.02 18.18 23.21
CA THR A 130 -4.62 18.25 22.79
C THR A 130 -4.45 19.32 21.70
N THR A 131 -5.02 20.51 21.95
CA THR A 131 -4.98 21.62 20.98
C THR A 131 -3.53 21.95 20.61
N GLY A 132 -3.26 22.08 19.30
CA GLY A 132 -1.93 22.30 18.74
C GLY A 132 -1.13 21.02 18.44
N GLU A 133 -1.68 19.84 18.76
CA GLU A 133 -1.09 18.55 18.40
C GLU A 133 -1.90 17.87 17.29
N SER A 134 -1.19 17.33 16.30
CA SER A 134 -1.76 16.46 15.28
C SER A 134 -1.58 14.99 15.66
N PHE A 135 -2.59 14.17 15.42
CA PHE A 135 -2.52 12.72 15.64
C PHE A 135 -3.33 11.95 14.62
N THR A 136 -2.95 10.69 14.43
CA THR A 136 -3.67 9.75 13.56
C THR A 136 -4.88 9.16 14.27
N VAL A 137 -5.98 9.01 13.54
CA VAL A 137 -7.22 8.36 13.98
C VAL A 137 -7.66 7.28 13.00
N ASP A 138 -8.61 6.46 13.42
CA ASP A 138 -9.24 5.50 12.51
C ASP A 138 -10.04 6.23 11.42
N SER A 139 -10.08 5.65 10.22
CA SER A 139 -10.79 6.22 9.07
C SER A 139 -12.29 6.45 9.33
N ALA A 140 -12.94 5.61 10.14
CA ALA A 140 -14.34 5.74 10.47
C ALA A 140 -14.58 6.91 11.41
N GLU A 141 -13.73 7.09 12.43
CA GLU A 141 -13.79 8.24 13.33
C GLU A 141 -13.50 9.54 12.58
N TRP A 142 -12.50 9.54 11.70
CA TRP A 142 -12.17 10.69 10.86
C TRP A 142 -13.36 11.11 9.99
N LYS A 143 -14.00 10.16 9.29
CA LYS A 143 -15.20 10.41 8.46
C LYS A 143 -16.38 10.92 9.27
N GLN A 144 -16.56 10.43 10.51
CA GLN A 144 -17.62 10.94 11.39
C GLN A 144 -17.40 12.41 11.75
N VAL A 145 -16.16 12.81 12.01
CA VAL A 145 -15.82 14.22 12.28
C VAL A 145 -15.96 15.07 11.02
N GLU A 146 -15.48 14.59 9.87
CA GLU A 146 -15.64 15.27 8.58
C GLU A 146 -17.12 15.54 8.27
N GLU A 147 -17.96 14.50 8.39
CA GLU A 147 -19.39 14.62 8.13
C GLU A 147 -20.06 15.57 9.14
N PHE A 148 -19.67 15.51 10.41
CA PHE A 148 -20.17 16.42 11.43
C PHE A 148 -19.85 17.89 11.11
N LEU A 149 -18.61 18.20 10.75
CA LEU A 149 -18.20 19.57 10.37
C LEU A 149 -18.90 20.02 9.09
N ARG A 150 -19.06 19.12 8.12
CA ARG A 150 -19.80 19.38 6.88
C ARG A 150 -21.27 19.71 7.15
N LEU A 151 -21.94 18.96 8.04
CA LEU A 151 -23.32 19.21 8.47
C LEU A 151 -23.46 20.52 9.25
N LYS A 152 -22.42 20.89 10.02
CA LYS A 152 -22.32 22.18 10.72
C LYS A 152 -22.04 23.35 9.79
N GLY A 153 -21.51 23.09 8.59
CA GLY A 153 -21.23 24.09 7.56
C GLY A 153 -19.95 24.89 7.77
N SER A 154 -19.13 24.53 8.77
CA SER A 154 -17.82 25.17 8.99
C SER A 154 -16.87 24.22 9.70
N ASN A 155 -15.58 24.31 9.33
CA ASN A 155 -14.48 23.64 10.02
C ASN A 155 -13.98 24.45 11.23
N VAL A 156 -14.50 25.68 11.40
CA VAL A 156 -14.26 26.50 12.58
C VAL A 156 -15.44 26.35 13.51
N ILE A 157 -15.18 25.89 14.73
CA ILE A 157 -16.22 25.63 15.72
C ILE A 157 -16.05 26.55 16.92
N LYS A 158 -17.17 27.00 17.48
CA LYS A 158 -17.22 27.65 18.78
C LYS A 158 -17.66 26.64 19.81
N VAL A 159 -16.83 26.44 20.84
CA VAL A 159 -17.11 25.59 21.99
C VAL A 159 -17.01 26.45 23.23
N ASP A 160 -18.10 26.56 23.97
CA ASP A 160 -18.26 27.53 25.07
C ASP A 160 -17.92 28.97 24.64
N ASN A 161 -16.80 29.51 25.15
CA ASN A 161 -16.33 30.87 24.87
C ASN A 161 -15.15 30.92 23.87
N ASP A 162 -14.63 29.76 23.47
CA ASP A 162 -13.43 29.66 22.66
C ASP A 162 -13.76 29.24 21.22
N TYR A 163 -12.88 29.63 20.29
CA TYR A 163 -12.98 29.30 18.87
C TYR A 163 -11.84 28.37 18.48
N TYR A 164 -12.15 27.32 17.73
CA TYR A 164 -11.19 26.31 17.31
C TYR A 164 -11.32 26.07 15.81
N GLN A 165 -10.19 26.06 15.10
CA GLN A 165 -10.12 25.56 13.73
C GLN A 165 -9.79 24.07 13.78
N VAL A 166 -10.68 23.24 13.24
CA VAL A 166 -10.44 21.81 13.06
C VAL A 166 -9.82 21.59 11.69
N ARG A 167 -8.68 20.91 11.66
CA ARG A 167 -7.99 20.52 10.43
C ARG A 167 -8.03 19.00 10.30
N LEU A 168 -8.49 18.55 9.14
CA LEU A 168 -8.55 17.16 8.77
C LEU A 168 -7.65 16.97 7.54
N SER A 169 -6.70 16.06 7.61
CA SER A 169 -5.82 15.74 6.49
C SER A 169 -5.66 14.23 6.33
N MET A 170 -5.36 13.82 5.09
CA MET A 170 -5.12 12.43 4.73
C MET A 170 -3.79 12.36 3.98
N SER A 171 -2.87 11.54 4.47
CA SER A 171 -1.61 11.24 3.79
C SER A 171 -1.57 9.78 3.41
N VAL A 172 -1.25 9.49 2.14
CA VAL A 172 -0.98 8.13 1.70
C VAL A 172 0.53 7.91 1.81
N ALA A 173 0.94 6.87 2.56
CA ALA A 173 2.35 6.52 2.74
C ALA A 173 3.00 5.96 1.46
#